data_AF-A0A537PME8-F1
#
_entry.id   AF-A0A537PME8-F1
#
_cell.length_a   1.000
_cell.length_b   1.000
_cell.length_c   1.000
_cell.angle_alpha   90.00
_cell.angle_beta   90.00
_cell.angle_gamma   90.00
#
_symmetry.space_group_name_H-M   'P 1'
#
loop_
_entity.id
_entity.type
_entity.pdbx_description
1 polymer ?
#
loop_
_entity_poly.entity_id
_entity_poly.type
_entity_poly.pdbx_seq_one_letter_code
_entity_poly.pdbx_strand_id
1 'polypeptide(L)'
;MPEIKRFSGFKLLMFFQDENPPHVHIRGPDFTANRGAPGGVVGTLGRIPGVMSVRDEISKVSKVSKVTKVRPANGRVLRVRFAGDRRERELDLTGLIARSKHFMPLLDDAETFGKVRIVEGGLGVAWPVQTKWGRLDLSASTLRRIAEEQQPMTGADFAEWRRSLGLSLTEAAKLLGVGRRTITGYLKKDELPLVVAIACRALARDQHLLAAHYVPARKIARSPA
;
A
#
# COMPACT_ATOMS: atom_id res chain seq x y z
N MET A 1 22.46 6.83 -11.27
CA MET A 1 22.07 6.19 -10.00
C MET A 1 23.02 6.72 -8.94
N PRO A 2 22.57 7.54 -7.98
CA PRO A 2 23.45 7.95 -6.90
C PRO A 2 23.80 6.72 -6.05
N GLU A 3 25.10 6.56 -5.81
CA GLU A 3 25.63 5.54 -4.93
C GLU A 3 25.50 6.04 -3.49
N ILE A 4 24.66 5.41 -2.69
CA ILE A 4 24.54 5.75 -1.27
C ILE A 4 25.80 5.29 -0.53
N LYS A 5 26.25 4.07 -0.85
CA LYS A 5 27.35 3.44 -0.14
C LYS A 5 28.01 2.38 -0.99
N ARG A 6 29.34 2.26 -0.84
CA ARG A 6 30.13 1.14 -1.35
C ARG A 6 30.68 0.35 -0.19
N PHE A 7 30.63 -0.98 -0.31
CA PHE A 7 31.33 -1.86 0.62
C PHE A 7 31.66 -3.18 -0.08
N SER A 8 32.89 -3.66 0.09
CA SER A 8 33.34 -4.99 -0.34
C SER A 8 32.94 -5.39 -1.77
N GLY A 9 33.09 -4.48 -2.73
CA GLY A 9 32.74 -4.73 -4.15
C GLY A 9 31.25 -4.56 -4.50
N PHE A 10 30.38 -4.33 -3.51
CA PHE A 10 28.97 -4.06 -3.70
C PHE A 10 28.67 -2.57 -3.72
N LYS A 11 27.70 -2.17 -4.55
CA LYS A 11 27.16 -0.81 -4.60
C LYS A 11 25.72 -0.81 -4.11
N LEU A 12 25.43 0.03 -3.12
CA LEU A 12 24.09 0.32 -2.64
C LEU A 12 23.54 1.53 -3.40
N LEU A 13 22.51 1.30 -4.21
CA LEU A 13 21.88 2.32 -5.03
C LEU A 13 20.43 2.48 -4.59
N MET A 14 19.96 3.71 -4.46
CA MET A 14 18.56 4.00 -4.09
C MET A 14 18.05 5.20 -4.87
N PHE A 15 16.80 5.11 -5.30
CA PHE A 15 16.02 6.22 -5.84
C PHE A 15 14.98 6.64 -4.81
N PHE A 16 15.00 7.92 -4.43
CA PHE A 16 13.97 8.51 -3.57
C PHE A 16 12.83 9.17 -4.37
N GLN A 17 13.05 9.46 -5.66
CA GLN A 17 12.17 10.37 -6.43
C GLN A 17 11.39 9.71 -7.57
N ASP A 18 11.81 8.54 -8.08
CA ASP A 18 11.23 7.96 -9.31
C ASP A 18 10.61 6.56 -9.15
N GLU A 19 10.70 5.95 -7.95
CA GLU A 19 10.32 4.55 -7.69
C GLU A 19 9.32 4.47 -6.52
N ASN A 20 8.11 3.96 -6.76
CA ASN A 20 7.10 3.77 -5.71
C ASN A 20 6.56 2.32 -5.73
N PRO A 21 6.86 1.51 -4.68
CA PRO A 21 7.56 1.87 -3.45
C PRO A 21 9.07 2.01 -3.65
N PRO A 22 9.72 2.86 -2.83
CA PRO A 22 11.17 2.99 -2.85
C PRO A 22 11.80 1.64 -2.53
N HIS A 23 12.65 1.16 -3.44
CA HIS A 23 13.38 -0.08 -3.26
C HIS A 23 14.87 0.15 -3.50
N VAL A 24 15.68 -0.76 -2.97
CA VAL A 24 17.13 -0.67 -2.96
C VAL A 24 17.70 -1.73 -3.90
N HIS A 25 18.61 -1.33 -4.77
CA HIS A 25 19.38 -2.27 -5.58
C HIS A 25 20.75 -2.49 -4.96
N ILE A 26 21.10 -3.76 -4.73
CA ILE A 26 22.45 -4.20 -4.39
C ILE A 26 23.03 -4.88 -5.63
N ARG A 27 24.16 -4.40 -6.13
CA ARG A 27 24.86 -5.00 -7.29
C ARG A 27 26.25 -5.47 -6.90
N GLY A 28 26.58 -6.71 -7.24
CA GLY A 28 27.90 -7.35 -7.10
C GLY A 28 27.85 -8.83 -7.54
N PRO A 29 29.01 -9.49 -7.76
CA PRO A 29 29.05 -10.90 -8.13
C PRO A 29 28.51 -11.80 -7.00
N ASP A 30 27.67 -12.78 -7.37
CA ASP A 30 27.12 -13.85 -6.53
C ASP A 30 26.45 -13.42 -5.21
N PHE A 31 25.38 -12.61 -5.32
CA PHE A 31 24.59 -12.23 -4.16
C PHE A 31 23.82 -13.41 -3.55
N THR A 32 24.12 -13.77 -2.30
CA THR A 32 23.29 -14.65 -1.46
C THR A 32 22.92 -13.91 -0.17
N ALA A 33 21.62 -13.67 0.07
CA ALA A 33 21.14 -13.00 1.27
C ALA A 33 21.00 -13.98 2.44
N ASN A 34 22.00 -14.03 3.34
CA ASN A 34 21.88 -14.74 4.62
C ASN A 34 21.38 -13.79 5.72
N ARG A 35 20.22 -14.09 6.29
CA ARG A 35 19.61 -13.32 7.40
C ARG A 35 20.14 -13.85 8.75
N GLY A 36 21.32 -13.38 9.16
CA GLY A 36 21.87 -13.67 10.50
C GLY A 36 21.38 -12.65 11.53
N ALA A 37 20.72 -13.12 12.60
CA ALA A 37 20.41 -12.28 13.76
C ALA A 37 21.61 -12.30 14.73
N PRO A 38 22.13 -11.16 15.21
CA PRO A 38 23.08 -11.18 16.31
C PRO A 38 22.32 -11.39 17.62
N GLY A 39 22.72 -12.43 18.36
CA GLY A 39 22.23 -12.72 19.69
C GLY A 39 22.55 -11.59 20.67
N GLY A 40 21.56 -11.23 21.47
CA GLY A 40 21.66 -10.33 22.60
C GLY A 40 20.52 -10.65 23.57
N VAL A 41 20.88 -10.89 24.83
CA VAL A 41 20.06 -11.49 25.89
C VAL A 41 18.73 -10.77 26.12
N VAL A 42 17.66 -11.57 26.25
CA VAL A 42 16.30 -11.13 26.55
C VAL A 42 16.20 -10.76 28.03
N GLY A 43 16.04 -9.47 28.31
CA GLY A 43 15.42 -8.99 29.54
C GLY A 43 13.92 -8.92 29.32
N THR A 44 13.16 -9.76 30.01
CA THR A 44 11.70 -9.85 29.91
C THR A 44 11.05 -8.62 30.56
N LEU A 45 10.86 -7.54 29.80
CA LEU A 45 9.88 -6.50 30.16
C LEU A 45 8.52 -6.86 29.55
N GLY A 46 7.48 -6.77 30.39
CA GLY A 46 6.13 -7.24 30.14
C GLY A 46 5.56 -6.91 28.77
N ARG A 47 4.97 -7.93 28.15
CA ARG A 47 4.21 -7.86 26.90
C ARG A 47 3.05 -6.87 27.06
N ILE A 48 3.14 -5.70 26.41
CA ILE A 48 2.01 -4.77 26.26
C ILE A 48 0.96 -5.48 25.39
N PRO A 49 -0.27 -5.70 25.87
CA PRO A 49 -1.32 -6.30 25.04
C PRO A 49 -1.64 -5.36 23.87
N GLY A 50 -1.43 -5.81 22.64
CA GLY A 50 -1.83 -5.07 21.43
C GLY A 50 -0.72 -4.66 20.46
N VAL A 51 0.57 -4.83 20.81
CA VAL A 51 1.68 -4.58 19.86
C VAL A 51 2.01 -5.89 19.13
N MET A 52 1.45 -6.07 17.93
CA MET A 52 1.93 -7.11 17.01
C MET A 52 3.39 -6.82 16.64
N SER A 53 4.23 -7.86 16.56
CA SER A 53 5.60 -7.68 16.11
C SER A 53 5.63 -7.24 14.64
N VAL A 54 6.48 -6.27 14.31
CA VAL A 54 6.76 -5.84 12.92
C VAL A 54 7.07 -7.03 12.01
N ARG A 55 7.71 -8.08 12.53
CA ARG A 55 7.98 -9.32 11.79
C ARG A 55 6.70 -10.07 11.42
N ASP A 56 5.75 -10.16 12.34
CA ASP A 56 4.46 -10.83 12.13
C ASP A 56 3.61 -10.03 11.14
N GLU A 57 3.63 -8.70 11.24
CA GLU A 57 2.93 -7.80 10.32
C GLU A 57 3.50 -7.87 8.91
N ILE A 58 4.82 -7.78 8.74
CA ILE A 58 5.48 -7.93 7.43
C ILE A 58 5.21 -9.32 6.84
N SER A 59 5.23 -10.38 7.66
CA SER A 59 4.94 -11.74 7.20
C SER A 59 3.48 -11.89 6.73
N LYS A 60 2.53 -11.29 7.46
CA LYS A 60 1.11 -11.31 7.13
C LYS A 60 0.81 -10.49 5.88
N VAL A 61 1.36 -9.28 5.78
CA VAL A 61 1.24 -8.41 4.59
C VAL A 61 1.87 -9.06 3.37
N SER A 62 3.05 -9.68 3.51
CA SER A 62 3.72 -10.42 2.44
C SER A 62 2.88 -11.61 1.95
N LYS A 63 2.24 -12.34 2.88
CA LYS A 63 1.39 -13.50 2.53
C LYS A 63 0.09 -13.08 1.83
N VAL A 64 -0.57 -12.04 2.32
CA VAL A 64 -1.86 -11.55 1.78
C VAL A 64 -1.67 -10.79 0.45
N SER A 65 -0.47 -10.28 0.20
CA SER A 65 -0.17 -9.59 -1.06
C SER A 65 0.19 -10.53 -2.21
N LYS A 66 0.41 -11.84 -2.00
CA LYS A 66 0.85 -12.73 -3.09
C LYS A 66 -0.17 -12.77 -4.24
N VAL A 67 0.28 -12.55 -5.47
CA VAL A 67 -0.54 -12.71 -6.67
C VAL A 67 -0.69 -14.20 -7.00
N THR A 68 -1.93 -14.67 -7.03
CA THR A 68 -2.28 -16.06 -7.39
C THR A 68 -2.82 -16.18 -8.81
N LYS A 69 -3.28 -15.07 -9.40
CA LYS A 69 -3.82 -15.02 -10.75
C LYS A 69 -3.70 -13.60 -11.29
N VAL A 70 -3.30 -13.47 -12.55
CA VAL A 70 -3.27 -12.20 -13.29
C VAL A 70 -3.78 -12.43 -14.71
N ARG A 71 -4.63 -11.53 -15.21
CA ARG A 71 -5.07 -11.48 -16.60
C ARG A 71 -5.17 -10.03 -17.06
N PRO A 72 -4.76 -9.71 -18.29
CA PRO A 72 -5.07 -8.40 -18.85
C PRO A 72 -6.59 -8.28 -19.07
N ALA A 73 -7.10 -7.08 -18.90
CA ALA A 73 -8.43 -6.65 -19.34
C ALA A 73 -8.28 -5.51 -20.36
N ASN A 74 -9.36 -4.79 -20.67
CA ASN A 74 -9.33 -3.72 -21.65
C ASN A 74 -8.41 -2.56 -21.19
N GLY A 75 -7.72 -1.91 -22.13
CA GLY A 75 -6.84 -0.77 -21.85
C GLY A 75 -5.56 -1.16 -21.10
N ARG A 76 -5.31 -0.53 -19.96
CA ARG A 76 -4.18 -0.83 -19.04
C ARG A 76 -4.66 -1.43 -17.73
N VAL A 77 -5.77 -2.18 -17.79
CA VAL A 77 -6.37 -2.80 -16.63
C VAL A 77 -5.86 -4.24 -16.48
N LEU A 78 -5.52 -4.61 -15.25
CA LEU A 78 -5.28 -6.00 -14.85
C LEU A 78 -6.42 -6.51 -13.97
N ARG A 79 -6.85 -7.75 -14.21
CA ARG A 79 -7.63 -8.53 -13.25
C ARG A 79 -6.68 -9.40 -12.42
N VAL A 80 -6.61 -9.13 -11.12
CA VAL A 80 -5.65 -9.75 -10.20
C VAL A 80 -6.38 -10.43 -9.05
N ARG A 81 -6.00 -11.67 -8.71
CA ARG A 81 -6.43 -12.32 -7.47
C ARG A 81 -5.26 -12.46 -6.52
N PHE A 82 -5.39 -11.86 -5.34
CA PHE A 82 -4.42 -12.02 -4.25
C PHE A 82 -4.72 -13.25 -3.40
N ALA A 83 -3.70 -13.77 -2.71
CA ALA A 83 -3.87 -14.88 -1.79
C ALA A 83 -4.80 -14.46 -0.63
N GLY A 84 -5.84 -15.25 -0.37
CA GLY A 84 -6.87 -14.96 0.62
C GLY A 84 -8.07 -14.19 0.08
N ASP A 85 -7.96 -13.56 -1.10
CA ASP A 85 -9.09 -12.91 -1.74
C ASP A 85 -9.98 -13.96 -2.45
N ARG A 86 -11.30 -13.87 -2.24
CA ARG A 86 -12.29 -14.74 -2.90
C ARG A 86 -12.58 -14.34 -4.35
N ARG A 87 -12.35 -13.07 -4.70
CA ARG A 87 -12.66 -12.49 -6.01
C ARG A 87 -11.43 -11.85 -6.63
N GLU A 88 -11.43 -11.75 -7.95
CA GLU A 88 -10.47 -10.91 -8.67
C GLU A 88 -10.82 -9.44 -8.46
N ARG A 89 -9.79 -8.60 -8.43
CA ARG A 89 -9.88 -7.13 -8.39
C ARG A 89 -9.44 -6.58 -9.74
N GLU A 90 -10.10 -5.54 -10.20
CA GLU A 90 -9.66 -4.76 -11.35
C GLU A 90 -8.73 -3.64 -10.91
N LEU A 91 -7.60 -3.53 -11.58
CA LEU A 91 -6.55 -2.55 -11.31
C LEU A 91 -6.25 -1.80 -12.60
N ASP A 92 -6.63 -0.54 -12.69
CA ASP A 92 -6.24 0.33 -13.79
C ASP A 92 -4.82 0.87 -13.56
N LEU A 93 -3.87 0.42 -14.38
CA LEU A 93 -2.48 0.85 -14.28
C LEU A 93 -2.17 2.09 -15.13
N THR A 94 -3.15 2.69 -15.82
CA THR A 94 -2.94 3.86 -16.69
C THR A 94 -2.21 4.98 -15.98
N GLY A 95 -2.67 5.35 -14.78
CA GLY A 95 -2.04 6.41 -13.98
C GLY A 95 -0.61 6.09 -13.55
N LEU A 96 -0.33 4.84 -13.18
CA LEU A 96 1.03 4.39 -12.82
C LEU A 96 1.96 4.45 -14.04
N ILE A 97 1.50 3.90 -15.16
CA ILE A 97 2.27 3.83 -16.42
C ILE A 97 2.59 5.24 -16.92
N ALA A 98 1.61 6.15 -16.91
CA ALA A 98 1.79 7.53 -17.35
C ALA A 98 2.76 8.33 -16.46
N ARG A 99 2.93 7.94 -15.18
CA ARG A 99 3.77 8.65 -14.21
C ARG A 99 5.18 8.08 -14.07
N SER A 100 5.47 6.94 -14.69
CA SER A 100 6.77 6.28 -14.59
C SER A 100 7.39 6.01 -15.96
N LYS A 101 8.56 6.61 -16.18
CA LYS A 101 9.34 6.42 -17.41
C LYS A 101 9.70 4.95 -17.67
N HIS A 102 9.78 4.14 -16.62
CA HIS A 102 10.07 2.71 -16.71
C HIS A 102 8.97 1.95 -17.45
N PHE A 103 7.72 2.38 -17.30
CA PHE A 103 6.55 1.71 -17.86
C PHE A 103 6.09 2.29 -19.20
N MET A 104 6.71 3.37 -19.69
CA MET A 104 6.38 3.98 -20.98
C MET A 104 6.25 3.00 -22.15
N PRO A 105 7.09 1.93 -22.28
CA PRO A 105 6.91 0.95 -23.36
C PRO A 105 5.54 0.26 -23.34
N LEU A 106 4.88 0.18 -22.18
CA LEU A 106 3.55 -0.40 -22.07
C LEU A 106 2.44 0.61 -22.38
N LEU A 107 2.72 1.92 -22.45
CA LEU A 107 1.67 2.93 -22.61
C LEU A 107 0.99 2.79 -23.98
N ASP A 108 1.76 2.62 -25.05
CA ASP A 108 1.23 2.55 -26.42
C ASP A 108 1.14 1.11 -26.95
N ASP A 109 1.77 0.13 -26.28
CA ASP A 109 1.80 -1.26 -26.71
C ASP A 109 0.86 -2.15 -25.86
N ALA A 110 -0.38 -2.28 -26.33
CA ALA A 110 -1.38 -3.13 -25.67
C ALA A 110 -1.07 -4.62 -25.77
N GLU A 111 -0.39 -5.04 -26.84
CA GLU A 111 -0.02 -6.44 -27.04
C GLU A 111 1.02 -6.85 -26.01
N THR A 112 2.05 -6.03 -25.82
CA THR A 112 3.06 -6.24 -24.80
C THR A 112 2.46 -6.17 -23.41
N PHE A 113 1.56 -5.21 -23.12
CA PHE A 113 0.84 -5.17 -21.85
C PHE A 113 0.07 -6.49 -21.56
N GLY A 114 -0.53 -7.08 -22.60
CA GLY A 114 -1.25 -8.35 -22.52
C GLY A 114 -0.38 -9.57 -22.17
N LYS A 115 0.94 -9.46 -22.33
CA LYS A 115 1.91 -10.53 -22.05
C LYS A 115 2.33 -10.60 -20.57
N VAL A 116 1.63 -9.89 -19.67
CA VAL A 116 1.88 -9.95 -18.22
C VAL A 116 1.91 -11.39 -17.69
N ARG A 117 2.86 -11.70 -16.80
CA ARG A 117 3.00 -13.00 -16.13
C ARG A 117 3.33 -12.82 -14.66
N ILE A 118 2.90 -13.77 -13.83
CA ILE A 118 3.29 -13.84 -12.42
C ILE A 118 4.76 -14.29 -12.36
N VAL A 119 5.56 -13.64 -11.52
CA VAL A 119 6.95 -13.99 -11.27
C VAL A 119 7.19 -14.27 -9.80
N GLU A 120 8.33 -14.90 -9.49
CA GLU A 120 8.84 -15.06 -8.12
C GLU A 120 7.82 -15.69 -7.15
N GLY A 121 7.08 -16.70 -7.63
CA GLY A 121 6.09 -17.41 -6.81
C GLY A 121 4.94 -16.53 -6.30
N GLY A 122 4.59 -15.47 -7.04
CA GLY A 122 3.50 -14.55 -6.69
C GLY A 122 3.96 -13.27 -5.99
N LEU A 123 5.27 -13.02 -5.89
CA LEU A 123 5.81 -11.79 -5.30
C LEU A 123 5.75 -10.58 -6.24
N GLY A 124 5.44 -10.79 -7.51
CA GLY A 124 5.19 -9.72 -8.46
C GLY A 124 4.62 -10.22 -9.78
N VAL A 125 4.47 -9.29 -10.71
CA VAL A 125 4.16 -9.57 -12.12
C VAL A 125 5.21 -8.89 -12.99
N ALA A 126 5.50 -9.47 -14.15
CA ALA A 126 6.44 -8.91 -15.10
C ALA A 126 5.88 -8.92 -16.52
N TRP A 127 6.41 -8.01 -17.32
CA TRP A 127 6.22 -7.94 -18.77
C TRP A 127 7.50 -8.38 -19.48
N PRO A 128 7.40 -8.91 -20.72
CA PRO A 128 8.56 -9.32 -21.50
C PRO A 128 9.30 -8.12 -22.11
N VAL A 129 9.57 -7.11 -21.29
CA VAL A 129 10.27 -5.88 -21.68
C VAL A 129 11.55 -5.80 -20.87
N GLN A 130 12.67 -5.80 -21.58
CA GLN A 130 13.95 -5.51 -20.97
C GLN A 130 14.17 -4.01 -21.01
N THR A 131 14.38 -3.43 -19.84
CA THR A 131 14.73 -2.01 -19.71
C THR A 131 16.21 -1.90 -19.35
N LYS A 132 16.78 -0.69 -19.44
CA LYS A 132 18.14 -0.42 -18.95
C LYS A 132 18.32 -0.67 -17.44
N TRP A 133 17.22 -0.84 -16.71
CA TRP A 133 17.20 -1.10 -15.27
C TRP A 133 16.99 -2.58 -14.92
N GLY A 134 16.66 -3.42 -15.91
CA GLY A 134 16.33 -4.82 -15.73
C GLY A 134 14.99 -5.18 -16.37
N ARG A 135 14.45 -6.33 -15.98
CA ARG A 135 13.11 -6.77 -16.38
C ARG A 135 12.06 -5.77 -15.86
N LEU A 136 11.08 -5.41 -16.69
CA LEU A 136 9.97 -4.57 -16.26
C LEU A 136 8.99 -5.38 -15.39
N ASP A 137 8.98 -5.11 -14.09
CA ASP A 137 8.11 -5.78 -13.13
C ASP A 137 7.44 -4.85 -12.12
N LEU A 138 6.38 -5.36 -11.48
CA LEU A 138 5.67 -4.73 -10.39
C LEU A 138 5.51 -5.69 -9.23
N SER A 139 5.86 -5.21 -8.04
CA SER A 139 5.70 -5.99 -6.82
C SER A 139 4.22 -6.24 -6.51
N ALA A 140 3.95 -7.38 -5.89
CA ALA A 140 2.62 -7.78 -5.51
C ALA A 140 2.01 -6.85 -4.42
N SER A 141 2.84 -6.27 -3.56
CA SER A 141 2.41 -5.24 -2.60
C SER A 141 2.01 -3.93 -3.28
N THR A 142 2.72 -3.51 -4.34
CA THR A 142 2.32 -2.35 -5.15
C THR A 142 0.97 -2.59 -5.81
N LEU A 143 0.78 -3.75 -6.45
CA LEU A 143 -0.50 -4.11 -7.05
C LEU A 143 -1.62 -4.12 -6.01
N ARG A 144 -1.39 -4.75 -4.86
CA ARG A 144 -2.35 -4.78 -3.74
C ARG A 144 -2.74 -3.36 -3.33
N ARG A 145 -1.75 -2.46 -3.22
CA ARG A 145 -2.01 -1.07 -2.86
C ARG A 145 -2.85 -0.34 -3.89
N ILE A 146 -2.53 -0.46 -5.17
CA ILE A 146 -3.32 0.15 -6.25
C ILE A 146 -4.76 -0.36 -6.21
N ALA A 147 -4.95 -1.67 -6.02
CA ALA A 147 -6.27 -2.27 -5.93
C ALA A 147 -7.10 -1.73 -4.76
N GLU A 148 -6.47 -1.52 -3.60
CA GLU A 148 -7.13 -0.93 -2.42
C GLU A 148 -7.46 0.55 -2.61
N GLU A 149 -6.57 1.32 -3.27
CA GLU A 149 -6.80 2.74 -3.55
C GLU A 149 -7.86 2.99 -4.62
N GLN A 150 -8.05 2.06 -5.56
CA GLN A 150 -9.05 2.17 -6.63
C GLN A 150 -10.42 1.60 -6.26
N GLN A 151 -10.51 0.80 -5.19
CA GLN A 151 -11.79 0.28 -4.74
C GLN A 151 -12.72 1.46 -4.37
N PRO A 152 -14.03 1.43 -4.70
CA PRO A 152 -14.98 2.38 -4.14
C PRO A 152 -15.03 2.25 -2.61
N MET A 153 -15.21 3.39 -1.91
CA MET A 153 -15.49 3.38 -0.47
C MET A 153 -16.96 3.67 -0.27
N THR A 154 -17.69 2.73 0.35
CA THR A 154 -19.11 2.87 0.67
C THR A 154 -19.30 3.56 2.03
N GLY A 155 -20.54 3.98 2.33
CA GLY A 155 -20.89 4.50 3.65
C GLY A 155 -20.67 3.50 4.78
N ALA A 156 -20.79 2.20 4.48
CA ALA A 156 -20.48 1.12 5.43
C ALA A 156 -18.97 1.03 5.71
N ASP A 157 -18.14 1.10 4.66
CA ASP A 157 -16.68 1.12 4.79
C ASP A 157 -16.22 2.37 5.56
N PHE A 158 -16.83 3.52 5.28
CA PHE A 158 -16.57 4.75 6.00
C PHE A 158 -16.96 4.66 7.49
N ALA A 159 -18.08 4.00 7.79
CA ALA A 159 -18.48 3.74 9.17
C ALA A 159 -17.48 2.82 9.89
N GLU A 160 -16.96 1.80 9.20
CA GLU A 160 -15.93 0.91 9.72
C GLU A 160 -14.62 1.64 9.97
N TRP A 161 -14.12 2.39 8.99
CA TRP A 161 -12.94 3.26 9.12
C TRP A 161 -13.05 4.19 10.33
N ARG A 162 -14.20 4.83 10.51
CA ARG A 162 -14.43 5.72 11.65
C ARG A 162 -14.34 4.97 12.98
N ARG A 163 -14.95 3.78 13.06
CA ARG A 163 -14.92 2.93 14.26
C ARG A 163 -13.52 2.40 14.55
N SER A 164 -12.76 1.99 13.53
CA SER A 164 -11.41 1.47 13.72
C SER A 164 -10.45 2.52 14.26
N LEU A 165 -10.68 3.80 13.93
CA LEU A 165 -9.93 4.93 14.47
C LEU A 165 -10.52 5.50 15.78
N GLY A 166 -11.60 4.92 16.31
CA GLY A 166 -12.24 5.38 17.55
C GLY A 166 -12.87 6.78 17.47
N LEU A 167 -13.14 7.29 16.27
CA LEU A 167 -13.57 8.67 16.06
C LEU A 167 -15.09 8.82 16.29
N SER A 168 -15.51 9.84 17.04
CA SER A 168 -16.89 10.30 17.03
C SER A 168 -17.27 10.96 15.70
N LEU A 169 -18.56 11.20 15.47
CA LEU A 169 -19.02 11.97 14.29
C LEU A 169 -18.44 13.39 14.28
N THR A 170 -18.29 14.00 15.45
CA THR A 170 -17.73 15.35 15.59
C THR A 170 -16.23 15.36 15.30
N GLU A 171 -15.50 14.34 15.75
CA GLU A 171 -14.05 14.24 15.47
C GLU A 171 -13.79 13.92 14.01
N ALA A 172 -14.56 13.02 13.39
CA ALA A 172 -14.47 12.76 11.96
C ALA A 172 -14.78 14.02 11.13
N ALA A 173 -15.77 14.82 11.55
CA ALA A 173 -16.10 16.10 10.93
C ALA A 173 -14.92 17.08 10.97
N LYS A 174 -14.30 17.26 12.15
CA LYS A 174 -13.13 18.10 12.32
C LYS A 174 -11.93 17.61 11.52
N LEU A 175 -11.65 16.30 11.59
CA LEU A 175 -10.51 15.68 10.92
C LEU A 175 -10.59 15.81 9.39
N LEU A 176 -11.79 15.68 8.83
CA LEU A 176 -12.02 15.81 7.39
C LEU A 176 -12.33 17.25 6.95
N GLY A 177 -12.38 18.22 7.87
CA GLY A 177 -12.67 19.62 7.56
C GLY A 177 -14.09 19.86 7.02
N VAL A 178 -15.07 19.04 7.41
CA VAL A 178 -16.46 19.15 6.94
C VAL A 178 -17.45 19.24 8.09
N GLY A 179 -18.69 19.65 7.80
CA GLY A 179 -19.76 19.69 8.81
C GLY A 179 -20.22 18.30 9.25
N ARG A 180 -20.72 18.17 10.50
CA ARG A 180 -21.26 16.92 11.04
C ARG A 180 -22.39 16.33 10.18
N ARG A 181 -23.21 17.19 9.56
CA ARG A 181 -24.28 16.76 8.63
C ARG A 181 -23.70 16.06 7.39
N THR A 182 -22.56 16.54 6.88
CA THR A 182 -21.85 15.92 5.76
C THR A 182 -21.35 14.53 6.12
N ILE A 183 -20.78 14.37 7.32
CA ILE A 183 -20.38 13.05 7.85
C ILE A 183 -21.57 12.09 7.91
N THR A 184 -22.71 12.53 8.46
CA THR A 184 -23.93 11.72 8.49
C THR A 184 -24.41 11.37 7.08
N GLY A 185 -24.24 12.28 6.11
CA GLY A 185 -24.52 12.03 4.71
C GLY A 185 -23.63 10.93 4.12
N TYR A 186 -22.32 10.97 4.36
CA TYR A 186 -21.39 9.95 3.87
C TYR A 186 -21.71 8.55 4.38
N LEU A 187 -22.18 8.41 5.63
CA LEU A 187 -22.56 7.10 6.18
C LEU A 187 -23.71 6.42 5.43
N LYS A 188 -24.49 7.17 4.65
CA LYS A 188 -25.64 6.66 3.89
C LYS A 188 -25.37 6.54 2.39
N LYS A 189 -24.17 6.88 1.93
CA LYS A 189 -23.85 6.83 0.50
C LYS A 189 -23.46 5.42 0.08
N ASP A 190 -23.93 5.02 -1.09
CA ASP A 190 -23.43 3.81 -1.75
C ASP A 190 -21.97 3.98 -2.14
N GLU A 191 -21.57 5.19 -2.54
CA GLU A 191 -20.18 5.54 -2.86
C GLU A 191 -19.81 6.95 -2.37
N LEU A 192 -18.69 7.05 -1.67
CA LEU A 192 -18.13 8.31 -1.19
C LEU A 192 -17.48 9.10 -2.33
N PRO A 193 -17.43 10.44 -2.24
CA PRO A 193 -16.59 11.23 -3.15
C PRO A 193 -15.13 10.75 -3.07
N LEU A 194 -14.48 10.62 -4.24
CA LEU A 194 -13.13 10.06 -4.35
C LEU A 194 -12.12 10.73 -3.41
N VAL A 195 -12.14 12.06 -3.32
CA VAL A 195 -11.25 12.83 -2.44
C VAL A 195 -11.40 12.43 -0.95
N VAL A 196 -12.62 12.11 -0.52
CA VAL A 196 -12.89 11.68 0.86
C VAL A 196 -12.37 10.26 1.08
N ALA A 197 -12.58 9.37 0.12
CA ALA A 197 -12.06 8.01 0.18
C ALA A 197 -10.52 7.99 0.27
N ILE A 198 -9.85 8.79 -0.56
CA ILE A 198 -8.39 8.98 -0.53
C ILE A 198 -7.94 9.49 0.84
N ALA A 199 -8.59 10.53 1.37
CA ALA A 199 -8.25 11.09 2.68
C ALA A 199 -8.39 10.04 3.81
N CYS A 200 -9.50 9.28 3.82
CA CYS A 200 -9.74 8.24 4.81
C CYS A 200 -8.65 7.15 4.76
N ARG A 201 -8.29 6.68 3.56
CA ARG A 201 -7.22 5.68 3.39
C ARG A 201 -5.86 6.20 3.79
N ALA A 202 -5.55 7.46 3.50
CA ALA A 202 -4.30 8.08 3.91
C ALA A 202 -4.21 8.13 5.44
N LEU A 203 -5.27 8.61 6.10
CA LEU A 203 -5.37 8.70 7.56
C LEU A 203 -5.32 7.35 8.26
N ALA A 204 -5.89 6.30 7.66
CA ALA A 204 -5.84 4.95 8.22
C ALA A 204 -4.45 4.29 8.09
N ARG A 205 -3.70 4.63 7.04
CA ARG A 205 -2.38 4.06 6.77
C ARG A 205 -1.28 4.77 7.59
N ASP A 206 -1.37 6.08 7.70
CA ASP A 206 -0.29 6.91 8.23
C ASP A 206 -0.65 7.45 9.62
N GLN A 207 -0.04 6.84 10.64
CA GLN A 207 -0.23 7.24 12.03
C GLN A 207 0.29 8.65 12.31
N HIS A 208 1.31 9.12 11.59
CA HIS A 208 1.84 10.47 11.74
C HIS A 208 0.87 11.49 11.14
N LEU A 209 0.30 11.18 9.97
CA LEU A 209 -0.74 12.02 9.37
C LEU A 209 -1.96 12.14 10.30
N LEU A 210 -2.39 11.02 10.89
CA LEU A 210 -3.48 11.04 11.87
C LEU A 210 -3.12 11.87 13.10
N ALA A 211 -1.95 11.65 13.69
CA ALA A 211 -1.51 12.38 14.90
C ALA A 211 -1.36 13.90 14.65
N ALA A 212 -0.96 14.30 13.44
CA ALA A 212 -0.80 15.71 13.08
C ALA A 212 -2.12 16.46 12.95
N HIS A 213 -3.21 15.78 12.55
CA HIS A 213 -4.49 16.42 12.25
C HIS A 213 -5.63 16.06 13.21
N TYR A 214 -5.47 15.03 14.05
CA TYR A 214 -6.48 14.64 15.02
C TYR A 214 -6.54 15.62 16.20
N VAL A 215 -7.73 16.21 16.39
CA VAL A 215 -8.02 17.09 17.54
C VAL A 215 -9.15 16.45 18.36
N PRO A 216 -8.85 15.96 19.58
CA PRO A 216 -9.85 15.32 20.43
C PRO A 216 -11.03 16.23 20.74
N ALA A 217 -12.24 15.68 20.75
CA ALA A 217 -13.38 16.39 21.32
C ALA A 217 -13.24 16.44 22.85
N ARG A 218 -13.37 17.63 23.45
CA ARG A 218 -13.38 17.78 24.91
C ARG A 218 -14.53 16.94 25.48
N LYS A 219 -14.21 15.86 26.20
CA LYS A 219 -15.20 15.13 26.98
C LYS A 219 -15.63 16.06 28.12
N ILE A 220 -16.81 16.65 28.01
CA ILE A 220 -17.44 17.31 29.18
C ILE A 220 -17.79 16.17 30.12
N ALA A 221 -17.01 16.01 31.19
CA ALA A 221 -17.39 15.17 32.30
C ALA A 221 -18.71 15.75 32.85
N ARG A 222 -19.81 15.01 32.70
CA ARG A 222 -21.02 15.30 33.47
C ARG A 222 -20.68 14.91 34.90
N SER A 223 -20.60 15.88 35.80
CA SER A 223 -20.54 15.60 37.24
C SER A 223 -21.76 14.77 37.62
N PRO A 224 -21.59 13.67 38.37
CA PRO A 224 -22.73 13.04 39.02
C PRO A 224 -23.33 14.07 40.00
N ALA A 225 -24.63 14.27 39.90
CA ALA A 225 -25.43 15.06 40.84
C ALA A 225 -25.59 14.30 42.16
#